data_AF-A0AAD7F580-F1
#
_entry.id   AF-A0AAD7F580-F1
#
_cell.length_a   1.000
_cell.length_b   1.000
_cell.length_c   1.000
_cell.angle_alpha   90.00
_cell.angle_beta   90.00
_cell.angle_gamma   90.00
#
_symmetry.space_group_name_H-M   'P 1'
#
loop_
_entity.id
_entity.type
_entity.pdbx_description
1 polymer ?
#
loop_
_entity_poly.entity_id
_entity_poly.type
_entity_poly.pdbx_seq_one_letter_code
_entity_poly.pdbx_strand_id
1 'polypeptide(L)'
;MVVEGVEGGISELAVDAWLTLEQASGFQISGKALSAKGCPGAVSWWVQHRRSTVQIPAGLESEDECKDFHDAVILWWLSINLAWRKEGITTVKDLETRRLTQQHGGNLAGIPSGLNGLTSVLASLGWWCRIADIVKGSVRWRKLMDNVIWVLTEKHCALAHKRGACDTLDDRTSKCMCVE
;
A
#
# COMPACT_ATOMS: atom_id res chain seq x y z
N MET A 1 10.91 17.79 -4.65
CA MET A 1 9.71 18.49 -4.16
C MET A 1 9.40 17.89 -2.80
N VAL A 2 9.93 18.54 -1.76
CA VAL A 2 9.71 18.13 -0.37
C VAL A 2 8.28 18.54 -0.05
N VAL A 3 7.48 17.61 0.42
CA VAL A 3 6.18 17.92 1.02
C VAL A 3 6.51 18.55 2.37
N GLU A 4 6.77 19.85 2.40
CA GLU A 4 6.98 20.55 3.66
C GLU A 4 5.62 20.78 4.32
N GLY A 5 5.45 20.22 5.52
CA GLY A 5 4.44 20.70 6.47
C GLY A 5 3.28 19.78 6.84
N VAL A 6 3.48 18.46 7.01
CA VAL A 6 2.54 17.65 7.78
C VAL A 6 3.30 16.86 8.83
N GLU A 7 3.21 17.30 10.10
CA GLU A 7 3.74 16.56 11.24
C GLU A 7 3.21 15.10 11.26
N GLY A 8 4.10 14.12 11.16
CA GLY A 8 3.95 12.78 11.76
C GLY A 8 2.72 12.00 11.33
N GLY A 9 2.36 12.02 10.04
CA GLY A 9 1.13 11.41 9.53
C GLY A 9 1.25 9.93 9.15
N ILE A 10 0.12 9.22 9.08
CA ILE A 10 0.05 7.84 8.56
C ILE A 10 0.64 7.70 7.14
N SER A 11 0.64 8.78 6.34
CA SER A 11 1.30 8.82 5.04
C SER A 11 2.82 8.74 5.13
N GLU A 12 3.44 9.35 6.14
CA GLU A 12 4.89 9.28 6.37
C GLU A 12 5.27 7.86 6.78
N LEU A 13 4.52 7.26 7.72
CA LEU A 13 4.70 5.85 8.11
C LEU A 13 4.62 4.90 6.91
N ALA A 14 3.76 5.18 5.93
CA ALA A 14 3.67 4.39 4.70
C ALA A 14 4.87 4.59 3.78
N VAL A 15 5.39 5.81 3.67
CA VAL A 15 6.61 6.10 2.90
C VAL A 15 7.82 5.44 3.56
N ASP A 16 7.96 5.55 4.87
CA ASP A 16 9.06 4.93 5.63
C ASP A 16 9.03 3.41 5.50
N ALA A 17 7.86 2.78 5.73
CA ALA A 17 7.71 1.33 5.57
C ALA A 17 8.05 0.87 4.15
N TRP A 18 7.71 1.68 3.13
CA TRP A 18 8.06 1.39 1.75
C TRP A 18 9.55 1.55 1.47
N LEU A 19 10.17 2.64 1.94
CA LEU A 19 11.61 2.86 1.78
C LEU A 19 12.42 1.74 2.44
N THR A 20 12.07 1.36 3.67
CA THR A 20 12.70 0.24 4.39
C THR A 20 12.58 -1.07 3.61
N LEU A 21 11.40 -1.36 3.04
CA LEU A 21 11.20 -2.54 2.18
C LEU A 21 12.07 -2.49 0.91
N GLU A 22 12.11 -1.35 0.21
CA GLU A 22 12.86 -1.20 -1.04
C GLU A 22 14.37 -1.26 -0.79
N GLN A 23 14.86 -0.63 0.27
CA GLN A 23 16.25 -0.73 0.73
C GLN A 23 16.62 -2.18 1.03
N ALA A 24 15.79 -2.89 1.80
CA ALA A 24 15.98 -4.31 2.04
C ALA A 24 15.92 -5.12 0.74
N SER A 25 15.13 -4.70 -0.25
CA SER A 25 15.10 -5.34 -1.57
C SER A 25 16.28 -4.94 -2.47
N GLY A 26 17.16 -4.03 -2.03
CA GLY A 26 18.27 -3.49 -2.83
C GLY A 26 17.80 -2.63 -4.00
N PHE A 27 16.62 -2.01 -3.88
CA PHE A 27 15.94 -1.24 -4.94
C PHE A 27 15.84 -1.99 -6.27
N GLN A 28 15.70 -3.32 -6.21
CA GLN A 28 15.61 -4.14 -7.40
C GLN A 28 14.40 -3.74 -8.24
N ILE A 29 14.67 -3.30 -9.47
CA ILE A 29 13.64 -3.06 -10.47
C ILE A 29 13.12 -4.44 -10.91
N SER A 30 11.97 -4.84 -10.36
CA SER A 30 11.29 -6.03 -10.83
C SER A 30 10.64 -5.75 -12.19
N GLY A 31 10.84 -6.64 -13.16
CA GLY A 31 10.00 -6.68 -14.36
C GLY A 31 8.56 -7.13 -14.07
N LYS A 32 8.28 -7.58 -12.84
CA LYS A 32 6.94 -7.97 -12.39
C LYS A 32 6.18 -6.74 -11.90
N ALA A 33 4.92 -6.65 -12.31
CA ALA A 33 3.99 -5.61 -11.88
C ALA A 33 2.85 -6.22 -11.06
N LEU A 34 2.18 -5.40 -10.26
CA LEU A 34 0.87 -5.75 -9.72
C LEU A 34 -0.10 -6.08 -10.87
N SER A 35 -1.07 -6.94 -10.57
CA SER A 35 -2.11 -7.28 -11.56
C SER A 35 -2.80 -6.01 -12.05
N ALA A 36 -2.87 -5.85 -13.37
CA ALA A 36 -3.63 -4.77 -14.01
C ALA A 36 -5.15 -5.00 -13.90
N LYS A 37 -5.59 -6.22 -13.55
CA LYS A 37 -7.02 -6.54 -13.42
C LYS A 37 -7.64 -5.69 -12.30
N GLY A 38 -8.62 -4.87 -12.66
CA GLY A 38 -9.29 -3.96 -11.72
C GLY A 38 -8.44 -2.78 -11.27
N CYS A 39 -7.24 -2.57 -11.85
CA CYS A 39 -6.39 -1.43 -11.54
C CYS A 39 -7.09 -0.12 -11.97
N PRO A 40 -7.14 0.92 -11.10
CA PRO A 40 -7.76 2.19 -11.45
C PRO A 40 -7.10 2.81 -12.69
N GLY A 41 -7.91 3.38 -13.59
CA GLY A 41 -7.43 4.03 -14.82
C GLY A 41 -6.37 5.11 -14.53
N ALA A 42 -6.52 5.82 -13.42
CA ALA A 42 -5.57 6.80 -12.90
C ALA A 42 -4.13 6.25 -12.76
N VAL A 43 -3.97 5.00 -12.32
CA VAL A 43 -2.64 4.35 -12.20
C VAL A 43 -2.05 4.09 -13.57
N SER A 44 -2.85 3.57 -14.51
CA SER A 44 -2.41 3.31 -15.88
C SER A 44 -1.98 4.61 -16.57
N TRP A 45 -2.77 5.67 -16.41
CA TRP A 45 -2.44 7.01 -16.89
C TRP A 45 -1.12 7.50 -16.29
N TRP A 46 -0.94 7.40 -14.97
CA TRP A 46 0.28 7.84 -14.28
C TRP A 46 1.53 7.08 -14.77
N VAL A 47 1.43 5.77 -14.97
CA VAL A 47 2.52 4.96 -15.52
C VAL A 47 2.89 5.41 -16.94
N GLN A 48 1.90 5.69 -17.80
CA GLN A 48 2.11 6.20 -19.16
C GLN A 48 2.76 7.60 -19.15
N HIS A 49 2.41 8.43 -18.16
CA HIS A 49 2.95 9.79 -18.00
C HIS A 49 4.25 9.82 -17.17
N ARG A 50 5.06 8.77 -17.30
CA ARG A 50 6.38 8.64 -16.65
C ARG A 50 6.34 8.87 -15.13
N ARG A 51 5.22 8.53 -14.50
CA ARG A 51 5.01 8.66 -13.06
C ARG A 51 5.16 10.10 -12.57
N SER A 52 4.68 11.07 -13.36
CA SER A 52 4.68 12.49 -13.01
C SER A 52 4.11 12.72 -11.61
N THR A 53 4.80 13.52 -10.80
CA THR A 53 4.42 13.86 -9.42
C THR A 53 3.59 15.13 -9.32
N VAL A 54 3.52 15.90 -10.41
CA VAL A 54 2.94 17.24 -10.48
C VAL A 54 1.44 17.18 -10.79
N GLN A 55 0.98 16.12 -11.44
CA GLN A 55 -0.39 16.02 -11.94
C GLN A 55 -1.18 14.96 -11.17
N ILE A 56 -2.33 15.36 -10.64
CA ILE A 56 -3.39 14.41 -10.30
C ILE A 56 -3.88 13.82 -11.63
N PRO A 57 -4.07 12.49 -11.75
CA PRO A 57 -4.58 11.89 -12.97
C PRO A 57 -5.93 12.49 -13.38
N ALA A 58 -6.15 12.62 -14.68
CA ALA A 58 -7.41 13.12 -15.25
C ALA A 58 -8.59 12.18 -14.92
N GLY A 59 -9.81 12.72 -14.90
CA GLY A 59 -11.02 11.96 -14.57
C GLY A 59 -11.24 11.79 -13.06
N LEU A 60 -10.83 12.81 -12.29
CA LEU A 60 -10.94 12.91 -10.83
C LEU A 60 -11.41 14.33 -10.43
N GLU A 61 -12.19 14.99 -11.29
CA GLU A 61 -12.60 16.38 -11.16
C GLU A 61 -13.97 16.52 -10.48
N SER A 62 -14.84 15.52 -10.61
CA SER A 62 -16.18 15.49 -10.00
C SER A 62 -16.25 14.56 -8.77
N GLU A 63 -17.22 14.81 -7.88
CA GLU A 63 -17.43 13.98 -6.68
C GLU A 63 -17.71 12.50 -7.03
N ASP A 64 -18.48 12.24 -8.08
CA ASP A 64 -18.80 10.89 -8.55
C ASP A 64 -17.55 10.17 -9.06
N GLU A 65 -16.72 10.84 -9.86
CA GLU A 65 -15.43 10.31 -10.33
C GLU A 65 -14.47 10.00 -9.17
N CYS A 66 -14.42 10.89 -8.18
CA CYS A 66 -13.62 10.68 -6.97
C CYS A 66 -14.09 9.43 -6.21
N LYS A 67 -15.41 9.27 -6.04
CA LYS A 67 -15.99 8.12 -5.37
C LYS A 67 -15.71 6.81 -6.11
N ASP A 68 -15.90 6.81 -7.42
CA ASP A 68 -15.60 5.65 -8.27
C ASP A 68 -14.12 5.28 -8.20
N PHE A 69 -13.24 6.27 -8.18
CA PHE A 69 -11.81 6.05 -7.97
C PHE A 69 -11.50 5.43 -6.61
N HIS A 70 -12.08 5.95 -5.52
CA HIS A 70 -11.89 5.41 -4.18
C HIS A 70 -12.29 3.94 -4.09
N ASP A 71 -13.47 3.60 -4.62
CA ASP A 71 -13.98 2.23 -4.61
C ASP A 71 -13.14 1.32 -5.52
N ALA A 72 -12.68 1.83 -6.68
CA ALA A 72 -11.77 1.10 -7.55
C ALA A 72 -10.41 0.80 -6.89
N VAL A 73 -9.83 1.75 -6.15
CA VAL A 73 -8.58 1.55 -5.41
C VAL A 73 -8.75 0.46 -4.34
N ILE A 74 -9.87 0.47 -3.60
CA ILE A 74 -10.17 -0.57 -2.62
C ILE A 74 -10.29 -1.93 -3.31
N LEU A 75 -11.13 -2.04 -4.33
CA LEU A 75 -11.38 -3.31 -5.03
C LEU A 75 -10.11 -3.86 -5.67
N TRP A 76 -9.29 -2.98 -6.24
CA TRP A 76 -7.99 -3.36 -6.78
C TRP A 76 -7.08 -3.92 -5.69
N TRP A 77 -6.94 -3.21 -4.57
CA TRP A 77 -6.14 -3.68 -3.44
C TRP A 77 -6.62 -5.04 -2.91
N LEU A 78 -7.93 -5.22 -2.76
CA LEU A 78 -8.53 -6.49 -2.36
C LEU A 78 -8.23 -7.60 -3.38
N SER A 79 -8.23 -7.27 -4.68
CA SER A 79 -7.92 -8.23 -5.75
C SER A 79 -6.45 -8.66 -5.80
N ILE A 80 -5.54 -7.84 -5.27
CA ILE A 80 -4.10 -8.13 -5.23
C ILE A 80 -3.86 -9.25 -4.21
N ASN A 81 -3.73 -10.46 -4.75
CA ASN A 81 -3.38 -11.71 -4.06
C ASN A 81 -4.21 -11.97 -2.80
N LEU A 82 -5.39 -12.57 -2.96
CA LEU A 82 -6.26 -12.98 -1.84
C LEU A 82 -5.62 -14.03 -0.91
N ALA A 83 -4.55 -14.72 -1.33
CA ALA A 83 -4.00 -15.87 -0.62
C ALA A 83 -3.44 -15.57 0.79
N TRP A 84 -3.04 -14.32 1.07
CA TRP A 84 -2.58 -13.91 2.41
C TRP A 84 -3.71 -13.30 3.27
N ARG A 85 -4.91 -13.12 2.70
CA ARG A 85 -6.10 -12.68 3.42
C ARG A 85 -6.88 -13.93 3.85
N LYS A 86 -7.01 -14.16 5.15
CA LYS A 86 -7.80 -15.32 5.66
C LYS A 86 -9.31 -15.15 5.47
N GLU A 87 -9.77 -13.93 5.23
CA GLU A 87 -11.19 -13.62 5.15
C GLU A 87 -11.61 -13.29 3.72
N GLY A 88 -12.83 -13.71 3.36
CA GLY A 88 -13.50 -13.41 2.08
C GLY A 88 -13.87 -11.93 1.89
N ILE A 89 -13.01 -11.03 2.35
CA ILE A 89 -13.07 -9.59 2.13
C ILE A 89 -12.81 -9.36 0.65
N THR A 90 -13.90 -9.18 -0.09
CA THR A 90 -13.88 -9.06 -1.55
C THR A 90 -14.61 -7.81 -2.01
N THR A 91 -15.29 -7.12 -1.09
CA THR A 91 -16.12 -5.96 -1.40
C THR A 91 -15.70 -4.72 -0.59
N VAL A 92 -16.08 -3.54 -1.09
CA VAL A 92 -15.92 -2.27 -0.37
C VAL A 92 -16.62 -2.32 0.99
N LYS A 93 -17.81 -2.93 1.06
CA LYS A 93 -18.59 -3.06 2.30
C LYS A 93 -17.88 -3.92 3.36
N ASP A 94 -17.09 -4.90 2.94
CA ASP A 94 -16.30 -5.70 3.88
C ASP A 94 -15.23 -4.85 4.56
N LEU A 95 -14.61 -3.90 3.85
CA LEU A 95 -13.65 -2.95 4.44
C LEU A 95 -14.31 -2.05 5.50
N GLU A 96 -15.56 -1.68 5.28
CA GLU A 96 -16.30 -0.82 6.20
C GLU A 96 -16.71 -1.55 7.48
N THR A 97 -17.18 -2.79 7.32
CA THR A 97 -17.83 -3.55 8.39
C THR A 97 -16.89 -4.49 9.12
N ARG A 98 -15.81 -4.92 8.49
CA ARG A 98 -14.85 -5.87 9.04
C ARG A 98 -13.49 -5.21 9.21
N ARG A 99 -12.76 -5.64 10.23
CA ARG A 99 -11.34 -5.33 10.33
C ARG A 99 -10.64 -6.16 9.28
N LEU A 100 -9.78 -5.56 8.45
CA LEU A 100 -8.88 -6.34 7.60
C LEU A 100 -7.98 -7.16 8.54
N THR A 101 -8.31 -8.42 8.78
CA THR A 101 -7.59 -9.25 9.73
C THR A 101 -6.20 -9.54 9.19
N GLN A 102 -5.22 -9.03 9.93
CA GLN A 102 -3.79 -9.12 9.67
C GLN A 102 -3.30 -10.47 10.18
N GLN A 103 -2.89 -11.36 9.28
CA GLN A 103 -2.27 -12.62 9.65
C GLN A 103 -0.78 -12.59 9.34
N HIS A 104 0.02 -12.55 10.41
CA HIS A 104 1.46 -12.72 10.32
C HIS A 104 1.79 -14.05 9.62
N GLY A 105 2.77 -14.04 8.72
CA GLY A 105 3.21 -15.23 8.00
C GLY A 105 2.41 -15.61 6.74
N GLY A 106 1.50 -14.75 6.27
CA GLY A 106 0.89 -14.90 4.95
C GLY A 106 1.94 -14.88 3.82
N ASN A 107 1.70 -15.60 2.72
CA ASN A 107 2.63 -15.61 1.59
C ASN A 107 2.58 -14.30 0.79
N LEU A 108 3.44 -13.34 1.16
CA LEU A 108 3.60 -12.05 0.48
C LEU A 108 4.60 -12.07 -0.69
N ALA A 109 5.13 -13.25 -1.07
CA ALA A 109 6.09 -13.37 -2.17
C ALA A 109 5.49 -12.98 -3.53
N GLY A 110 4.16 -13.06 -3.68
CA GLY A 110 3.43 -12.69 -4.89
C GLY A 110 3.29 -11.18 -5.13
N ILE A 111 3.67 -10.34 -4.17
CA ILE A 111 3.62 -8.88 -4.32
C ILE A 111 4.99 -8.40 -4.82
N PRO A 112 5.12 -7.85 -6.03
CA PRO A 112 6.40 -7.36 -6.52
C PRO A 112 6.85 -6.11 -5.76
N SER A 113 8.16 -6.00 -5.53
CA SER A 113 8.82 -4.74 -5.13
C SER A 113 9.11 -3.88 -6.36
N GLY A 114 9.43 -2.61 -6.16
CA GLY A 114 9.84 -1.67 -7.21
C GLY A 114 8.70 -0.87 -7.83
N LEU A 115 9.02 -0.18 -8.94
CA LEU A 115 8.21 0.89 -9.54
C LEU A 115 6.77 0.54 -9.94
N ASN A 116 6.49 -0.73 -10.23
CA ASN A 116 5.15 -1.23 -10.61
C ASN A 116 4.54 -2.14 -9.52
N GLY A 117 5.19 -2.17 -8.35
CA GLY A 117 4.76 -2.86 -7.15
C GLY A 117 3.89 -1.97 -6.26
N LEU A 118 4.13 -2.05 -4.95
CA LEU A 118 3.37 -1.34 -3.93
C LEU A 118 3.41 0.20 -4.07
N THR A 119 4.41 0.75 -4.76
CA THR A 119 4.47 2.18 -5.09
C THR A 119 3.23 2.67 -5.84
N SER A 120 2.64 1.84 -6.71
CA SER A 120 1.43 2.22 -7.47
C SER A 120 0.19 2.33 -6.57
N VAL A 121 0.12 1.51 -5.51
CA VAL A 121 -0.93 1.58 -4.49
C VAL A 121 -0.74 2.83 -3.63
N LEU A 122 0.48 3.10 -3.19
CA LEU A 122 0.81 4.31 -2.42
C LEU A 122 0.53 5.59 -3.21
N ALA A 123 0.86 5.63 -4.50
CA ALA A 123 0.52 6.75 -5.38
C ALA A 123 -1.00 6.98 -5.44
N SER A 124 -1.78 5.90 -5.58
CA SER A 124 -3.24 5.96 -5.59
C SER A 124 -3.80 6.53 -4.28
N LEU A 125 -3.28 6.09 -3.15
CA LEU A 125 -3.66 6.61 -1.82
C LEU A 125 -3.23 8.07 -1.63
N GLY A 126 -2.10 8.47 -2.21
CA GLY A 126 -1.65 9.85 -2.23
C GLY A 126 -2.60 10.76 -3.01
N TRP A 127 -3.06 10.34 -4.18
CA TRP A 127 -4.08 11.09 -4.94
C TRP A 127 -5.40 11.13 -4.20
N TRP A 128 -5.88 10.01 -3.65
CA TRP A 128 -7.10 10.00 -2.83
C TRP A 128 -7.03 11.05 -1.72
N CYS A 129 -5.93 11.07 -0.94
CA CYS A 129 -5.76 12.04 0.14
C CYS A 129 -5.86 13.49 -0.36
N ARG A 130 -5.20 13.81 -1.48
CA ARG A 130 -5.20 15.14 -2.10
C ARG A 130 -6.57 15.55 -2.65
N ILE A 131 -7.23 14.65 -3.38
CA ILE A 131 -8.52 14.88 -4.04
C ILE A 131 -9.61 15.13 -3.01
N ALA A 132 -9.61 14.34 -1.94
CA ALA A 132 -10.62 14.47 -0.91
C ALA A 132 -10.41 15.72 -0.03
N ASP A 133 -9.27 16.42 -0.17
CA ASP A 133 -8.82 17.53 0.68
C ASP A 133 -8.94 17.21 2.18
N ILE A 134 -8.79 15.93 2.53
CA ILE A 134 -8.93 15.47 3.90
C ILE A 134 -7.54 15.43 4.50
N VAL A 135 -7.16 16.51 5.21
CA VAL A 135 -5.89 16.63 5.96
C VAL A 135 -5.60 15.39 6.84
N LYS A 136 -6.63 14.66 7.28
CA LYS A 136 -6.53 13.45 8.12
C LYS A 136 -6.95 12.14 7.42
N GLY A 137 -7.32 12.18 6.14
CA GLY A 137 -7.91 11.07 5.39
C GLY A 137 -9.31 10.63 5.86
N SER A 138 -10.12 10.10 4.94
CA SER A 138 -11.41 9.46 5.30
C SER A 138 -11.17 8.20 6.15
N VAL A 139 -12.20 7.72 6.87
CA VAL A 139 -12.10 6.45 7.62
C VAL A 139 -11.73 5.28 6.69
N ARG A 140 -12.32 5.24 5.48
CA ARG A 140 -12.01 4.21 4.47
C ARG A 140 -10.55 4.29 4.03
N TRP A 141 -10.07 5.49 3.74
CA TRP A 141 -8.68 5.71 3.34
C TRP A 141 -7.71 5.29 4.44
N ARG A 142 -7.95 5.67 5.70
CA ARG A 142 -7.09 5.29 6.83
C ARG A 142 -7.02 3.78 7.01
N LYS A 143 -8.17 3.09 7.00
CA LYS A 143 -8.22 1.62 7.08
C LYS A 143 -7.43 0.94 5.97
N LEU A 144 -7.52 1.48 4.75
CA LEU A 144 -6.78 0.95 3.61
C LEU A 144 -5.27 1.22 3.75
N MET A 145 -4.88 2.43 4.15
CA MET A 145 -3.50 2.82 4.40
C MET A 145 -2.85 1.98 5.49
N ASP A 146 -3.51 1.78 6.64
CA ASP A 146 -3.04 0.91 7.73
C ASP A 146 -2.76 -0.52 7.24
N ASN A 147 -3.61 -1.02 6.34
CA ASN A 147 -3.42 -2.35 5.78
C ASN A 147 -2.25 -2.42 4.79
N VAL A 148 -2.04 -1.37 3.99
CA VAL A 148 -0.88 -1.28 3.10
C VAL A 148 0.42 -1.18 3.92
N ILE A 149 0.46 -0.35 4.96
CA ILE A 149 1.60 -0.25 5.89
C ILE A 149 1.94 -1.62 6.47
N TRP A 150 0.93 -2.32 6.99
CA TRP A 150 1.15 -3.66 7.55
C TRP A 150 1.75 -4.63 6.52
N VAL A 151 1.30 -4.61 5.26
CA VAL A 151 1.88 -5.46 4.20
C VAL A 151 3.33 -5.11 3.91
N LEU A 152 3.67 -3.81 3.88
CA LEU A 152 5.04 -3.34 3.67
C LEU A 152 5.96 -3.87 4.77
N THR A 153 5.54 -3.73 6.03
CA THR A 153 6.28 -4.20 7.20
C THR A 153 6.44 -5.71 7.21
N GLU A 154 5.37 -6.48 7.01
CA GLU A 154 5.45 -7.94 6.99
C GLU A 154 6.34 -8.47 5.87
N LYS A 155 6.27 -7.85 4.68
CA LYS A 155 7.11 -8.21 3.56
C LYS A 155 8.58 -7.92 3.86
N HIS A 156 8.87 -6.79 4.53
CA HIS A 156 10.21 -6.48 5.01
C HIS A 156 10.72 -7.54 6.00
N CYS A 157 9.93 -7.88 7.03
CA CYS A 157 10.28 -8.93 8.00
C CYS A 157 10.56 -10.27 7.31
N ALA A 158 9.72 -10.67 6.35
CA ALA A 158 9.91 -11.90 5.59
C ALA A 158 11.19 -11.89 4.74
N LEU A 159 11.62 -10.74 4.22
CA LEU A 159 12.89 -10.60 3.51
C LEU A 159 14.09 -10.67 4.47
N ALA A 160 14.00 -10.03 5.63
CA ALA A 160 15.04 -10.06 6.65
C ALA A 160 15.29 -11.49 7.16
N HIS A 161 14.22 -12.24 7.45
CA HIS A 161 14.32 -13.65 7.84
C HIS A 161 15.00 -14.52 6.76
N LYS A 162 14.65 -14.33 5.48
CA LYS A 162 15.27 -15.08 4.36
C LYS A 162 16.77 -14.81 4.21
N ARG A 163 17.24 -13.64 4.64
CA ARG A 163 18.66 -13.24 4.57
C ARG A 163 19.47 -13.60 5.81
N GLY A 164 18.85 -14.26 6.80
CA GLY A 164 19.52 -14.60 8.05
C GLY A 164 19.86 -13.39 8.91
N ALA A 165 19.20 -12.25 8.69
CA ALA A 165 19.47 -10.99 9.40
C ALA A 165 18.55 -10.76 10.61
N CYS A 166 17.78 -11.77 11.04
CA CYS A 166 16.92 -11.68 12.21
C CYS A 166 17.54 -12.46 13.37
N ASP A 167 18.25 -11.76 14.25
CA ASP A 167 18.66 -12.31 15.52
C ASP A 167 17.45 -12.43 16.45
N THR A 168 17.17 -13.66 16.88
CA THR A 168 16.31 -14.07 18.01
C THR A 168 14.83 -13.62 18.01
N LEU A 169 13.94 -14.58 17.72
CA LEU A 169 12.54 -14.56 18.16
C LEU A 169 12.48 -14.75 19.69
N ASP A 170 12.08 -13.73 20.45
CA ASP A 170 11.61 -13.93 21.84
C ASP A 170 10.13 -14.33 21.80
N ASP A 171 9.87 -15.58 22.20
CA ASP A 171 8.59 -16.30 22.15
C ASP A 171 7.51 -15.72 23.11
N ARG A 172 7.77 -14.55 23.72
CA ARG A 172 6.87 -13.92 24.70
C ARG A 172 6.25 -12.60 24.28
N THR A 173 6.69 -12.01 23.17
CA THR A 173 6.00 -10.85 22.59
C THR A 173 5.92 -11.05 21.09
N SER A 174 4.71 -11.21 20.54
CA SER A 174 4.46 -11.26 19.09
C SER A 174 4.72 -9.93 18.38
N LYS A 175 5.78 -9.22 18.78
CA LYS A 175 6.25 -7.98 18.19
C LYS A 175 7.58 -8.30 17.52
N CYS A 176 7.57 -8.37 16.19
CA CYS A 176 8.80 -8.36 15.42
C CYS A 176 9.45 -6.99 15.67
N MET A 177 10.41 -6.94 16.60
CA MET A 177 11.27 -5.79 16.76
C MET A 177 12.35 -5.87 15.68
N CYS A 178 12.06 -5.32 14.51
CA CYS A 178 13.13 -4.87 13.63
C CYS A 178 13.78 -3.66 14.32
N VAL A 179 14.96 -3.89 14.90
CA VAL A 179 15.76 -2.90 15.61
C VAL A 179 16.47 -2.01 14.59
N GLU A 180 16.39 -0.69 14.77
CA GLU A 180 17.58 0.18 14.67
C GLU A 180 18.10 0.44 16.09
#